data_AF-A0A915XY21-F1
#
_entry.id   AF-A0A915XY21-F1
#
_cell.length_a   1.000
_cell.length_b   1.000
_cell.length_c   1.000
_cell.angle_alpha   90.00
_cell.angle_beta   90.00
_cell.angle_gamma   90.00
#
_symmetry.space_group_name_H-M   'P 1'
#
loop_
_entity.id
_entity.type
_entity.pdbx_description
1 polymer ?
#
loop_
_entity_poly.entity_id
_entity_poly.type
_entity_poly.pdbx_seq_one_letter_code
_entity_poly.pdbx_strand_id
1 'polypeptide(L)'
;MRVHKCDHRGERRVSYDGDVLARNGERIILRAIWTLPTRILPYVTLEQGDIFIETFYTNRWYNLFEIRHCNGDLKGWYADVARPARITNDDIEWDDLALDIWMNPDGTMLILDEDEFEALARELPPNEAASARGSVALMRDELQIHWRRFANDAIAHALTRRGWTLGTAESCTGGLIGDFITDRPGSSTYFMGGVIAYSNAIKQRALGVREATLRQHGAVSEQCALEMARGVRHALGVDVGVSATGIAGPDGGSADKPVGLTYVGISSPLGEQVEHNVWSHDRAGNKQATADAALRLLMHHLAAHLDAHPSAHSESHSSD
;
A
#
# COMPACT_ATOMS: atom_id res chain seq x y z
N MET A 1 8.03 -18.90 21.92
CA MET A 1 6.62 -19.35 21.97
C MET A 1 6.42 -20.33 20.84
N ARG A 2 5.74 -21.45 21.08
CA ARG A 2 5.48 -22.48 20.07
C ARG A 2 4.23 -22.11 19.27
N VAL A 3 4.27 -22.24 17.95
CA VAL A 3 3.11 -22.06 17.08
C VAL A 3 2.71 -23.40 16.47
N HIS A 4 1.41 -23.68 16.46
CA HIS A 4 0.81 -24.86 15.87
C HIS A 4 -0.22 -24.43 14.81
N LYS A 5 0.13 -24.60 13.53
CA LYS A 5 -0.81 -24.48 12.42
C LYS A 5 -1.57 -25.80 12.29
N CYS A 6 -2.87 -25.76 12.51
CA CYS A 6 -3.79 -26.86 12.30
C CYS A 6 -4.52 -26.71 10.96
N ASP A 7 -5.01 -27.81 10.43
CA ASP A 7 -5.97 -27.75 9.32
C ASP A 7 -7.38 -27.36 9.80
N HIS A 8 -8.33 -27.31 8.87
CA HIS A 8 -9.71 -26.95 9.14
C HIS A 8 -10.43 -27.88 10.15
N ARG A 9 -9.89 -29.08 10.44
CA ARG A 9 -10.42 -30.05 11.42
C ARG A 9 -9.73 -29.96 12.78
N GLY A 10 -8.73 -29.08 12.92
CA GLY A 10 -7.93 -28.94 14.15
C GLY A 10 -6.77 -29.94 14.24
N GLU A 11 -6.45 -30.68 13.17
CA GLU A 11 -5.29 -31.56 13.16
C GLU A 11 -4.01 -30.76 12.91
N ARG A 12 -3.02 -30.89 13.80
CA ARG A 12 -1.74 -30.19 13.67
C ARG A 12 -0.99 -30.62 12.42
N ARG A 13 -0.66 -29.65 11.55
CA ARG A 13 0.09 -29.88 10.31
C ARG A 13 1.53 -29.42 10.41
N VAL A 14 1.76 -28.24 11.00
CA VAL A 14 3.09 -27.64 11.13
C VAL A 14 3.25 -27.08 12.53
N SER A 15 4.46 -27.18 13.08
CA SER A 15 4.79 -26.51 14.33
C SER A 15 6.19 -25.95 14.30
N TYR A 16 6.36 -24.76 14.83
CA TYR A 16 7.61 -24.01 14.81
C TYR A 16 7.69 -23.08 16.02
N ASP A 17 8.86 -22.52 16.25
CA ASP A 17 9.11 -21.58 17.34
C ASP A 17 9.19 -20.16 16.81
N GLY A 18 8.66 -19.20 17.57
CA GLY A 18 8.75 -17.77 17.29
C GLY A 18 9.08 -16.95 18.55
N ASP A 19 9.77 -15.84 18.33
CA ASP A 19 10.14 -14.86 19.35
C ASP A 19 9.01 -13.85 19.52
N VAL A 20 8.53 -13.64 20.74
CA VAL A 20 7.44 -12.70 21.01
C VAL A 20 7.94 -11.27 20.88
N LEU A 21 7.36 -10.50 19.95
CA LEU A 21 7.66 -9.08 19.77
C LEU A 21 6.70 -8.19 20.58
N ALA A 22 5.41 -8.54 20.59
CA ALA A 22 4.39 -7.81 21.32
C ALA A 22 3.20 -8.70 21.65
N ARG A 23 2.50 -8.43 22.76
CA ARG A 23 1.27 -9.12 23.17
C ARG A 23 0.31 -8.16 23.84
N ASN A 24 -0.97 -8.26 23.50
CA ASN A 24 -2.06 -7.66 24.27
C ASN A 24 -3.22 -8.67 24.42
N GLY A 25 -4.38 -8.23 24.92
CA GLY A 25 -5.52 -9.12 25.16
C GLY A 25 -6.18 -9.70 23.91
N GLU A 26 -5.96 -9.10 22.74
CA GLU A 26 -6.65 -9.45 21.48
C GLU A 26 -5.71 -10.05 20.43
N ARG A 27 -4.41 -9.77 20.52
CA ARG A 27 -3.42 -10.25 19.55
C ARG A 27 -2.04 -10.49 20.16
N ILE A 28 -1.26 -11.31 19.46
CA ILE A 28 0.16 -11.51 19.70
C ILE A 28 0.93 -11.37 18.39
N ILE A 29 2.10 -10.75 18.45
CA ILE A 29 3.00 -10.55 17.33
C ILE A 29 4.28 -11.34 17.59
N LEU A 30 4.65 -12.20 16.65
CA LEU A 30 5.84 -13.02 16.67
C LEU A 30 6.81 -12.65 15.56
N ARG A 31 8.09 -12.96 15.79
CA ARG A 31 9.10 -13.11 14.76
C ARG A 31 9.45 -14.59 14.63
N ALA A 32 9.23 -15.15 13.45
CA ALA A 32 9.65 -16.51 13.10
C ALA A 32 10.65 -16.50 11.94
N ILE A 33 11.42 -17.58 11.82
CA ILE A 33 12.39 -17.78 10.74
C ILE A 33 11.94 -18.98 9.90
N TRP A 34 11.92 -18.81 8.59
CA TRP A 34 11.70 -19.93 7.67
C TRP A 34 12.90 -20.88 7.69
N THR A 35 12.72 -22.08 8.22
CA THR A 35 13.77 -23.11 8.28
C THR A 35 13.54 -24.28 7.33
N LEU A 36 12.38 -24.30 6.64
CA LEU A 36 12.02 -25.35 5.69
C LEU A 36 12.80 -25.19 4.37
N PRO A 37 12.90 -26.24 3.53
CA PRO A 37 13.46 -26.11 2.20
C PRO A 37 12.80 -25.00 1.39
N THR A 38 13.54 -24.43 0.44
CA THR A 38 13.02 -23.37 -0.43
C THR A 38 11.73 -23.81 -1.11
N ARG A 39 10.69 -22.97 -1.02
CA ARG A 39 9.38 -23.20 -1.62
C ARG A 39 9.13 -22.11 -2.66
N ILE A 40 8.94 -22.53 -3.91
CA ILE A 40 8.63 -21.62 -5.02
C ILE A 40 7.10 -21.64 -5.19
N LEU A 41 6.46 -20.50 -4.94
CA LEU A 41 5.03 -20.28 -5.15
C LEU A 41 4.86 -19.32 -6.34
N PRO A 42 3.70 -19.33 -7.02
CA PRO A 42 3.46 -18.43 -8.16
C PRO A 42 3.61 -16.94 -7.82
N TYR A 43 3.46 -16.57 -6.55
CA TYR A 43 3.46 -15.19 -6.07
C TYR A 43 4.67 -14.82 -5.20
N VAL A 44 5.41 -15.80 -4.67
CA VAL A 44 6.60 -15.55 -3.82
C VAL A 44 7.52 -16.77 -3.78
N THR A 45 8.82 -16.56 -3.59
CA THR A 45 9.75 -17.64 -3.23
C THR A 45 10.11 -17.50 -1.75
N LEU A 46 9.84 -18.53 -0.97
CA LEU A 46 10.19 -18.62 0.45
C LEU A 46 11.51 -19.38 0.58
N GLU A 47 12.50 -18.77 1.22
CA GLU A 47 13.87 -19.24 1.31
C GLU A 47 14.28 -19.42 2.76
N GLN A 48 15.23 -20.32 3.01
CA GLN A 48 15.77 -20.48 4.35
C GLN A 48 16.36 -19.16 4.88
N GLY A 49 15.95 -18.79 6.09
CA GLY A 49 16.36 -17.54 6.72
C GLY A 49 15.41 -16.36 6.48
N ASP A 50 14.38 -16.50 5.63
CA ASP A 50 13.33 -15.50 5.54
C ASP A 50 12.69 -15.24 6.90
N ILE A 51 12.32 -13.98 7.13
CA ILE A 51 11.80 -13.50 8.39
C ILE A 51 10.30 -13.30 8.23
N PHE A 52 9.53 -13.89 9.15
CA PHE A 52 8.09 -13.75 9.22
C PHE A 52 7.75 -12.93 10.46
N ILE A 53 7.07 -11.81 10.27
CA ILE A 53 6.44 -11.06 11.37
C ILE A 53 4.97 -11.41 11.36
N GLU A 54 4.58 -12.25 12.32
CA GLU A 54 3.29 -12.95 12.33
C GLU A 54 2.39 -12.32 13.39
N THR A 55 1.16 -11.99 13.04
CA THR A 55 0.16 -11.46 13.95
C THR A 55 -1.01 -12.43 14.02
N PHE A 56 -1.25 -12.95 15.22
CA PHE A 56 -2.36 -13.86 15.51
C PHE A 56 -3.39 -13.16 16.38
N TYR A 57 -4.66 -13.40 16.08
CA TYR A 57 -5.79 -12.72 16.71
C TYR A 57 -6.70 -13.70 17.45
N THR A 58 -7.13 -13.36 18.66
CA THR A 58 -8.11 -14.14 19.44
C THR A 58 -9.55 -13.78 19.11
N ASN A 59 -9.77 -12.70 18.35
CA ASN A 59 -11.08 -12.14 18.04
C ASN A 59 -11.31 -11.89 16.53
N ARG A 60 -10.41 -12.37 15.65
CA ARG A 60 -10.54 -12.23 14.20
C ARG A 60 -10.45 -13.57 13.51
N TRP A 61 -11.06 -13.63 12.33
CA TRP A 61 -11.13 -14.81 11.47
C TRP A 61 -10.01 -14.85 10.43
N TYR A 62 -8.84 -14.32 10.79
CA TYR A 62 -7.66 -14.34 9.95
C TYR A 62 -6.40 -14.02 10.77
N ASN A 63 -5.25 -14.43 10.24
CA ASN A 63 -3.92 -14.06 10.73
C ASN A 63 -3.18 -13.27 9.64
N LEU A 64 -2.20 -12.47 10.05
CA LEU A 64 -1.43 -11.61 9.13
C LEU A 64 0.07 -11.89 9.26
N PHE A 65 0.76 -11.98 8.13
CA PHE A 65 2.17 -12.31 8.06
C PHE A 65 2.88 -11.32 7.13
N GLU A 66 3.79 -10.52 7.67
CA GLU A 66 4.74 -9.74 6.87
C GLU A 66 5.98 -10.58 6.63
N ILE A 67 6.33 -10.79 5.36
CA ILE A 67 7.42 -11.67 4.96
C ILE A 67 8.56 -10.83 4.41
N ARG A 68 9.78 -11.09 4.92
CA ARG A 68 11.00 -10.39 4.54
C ARG A 68 12.09 -11.38 4.16
N HIS A 69 12.96 -10.97 3.25
CA HIS A 69 14.25 -11.61 3.03
C HIS A 69 15.07 -11.60 4.34
N CYS A 70 16.08 -12.46 4.42
CA CYS A 70 17.00 -12.52 5.55
C CYS A 70 17.78 -11.21 5.79
N ASN A 71 17.93 -10.37 4.76
CA ASN A 71 18.54 -9.03 4.84
C ASN A 71 17.56 -7.94 5.34
N GLY A 72 16.28 -8.28 5.53
CA GLY A 72 15.22 -7.37 5.99
C GLY A 72 14.37 -6.75 4.88
N ASP A 73 14.69 -6.94 3.61
CA ASP A 73 13.90 -6.41 2.49
C ASP A 73 12.52 -7.08 2.45
N LEU A 74 11.49 -6.30 2.16
CA LEU A 74 10.12 -6.79 2.12
C LEU A 74 9.87 -7.68 0.89
N LYS A 75 9.38 -8.90 1.12
CA LYS A 75 8.84 -9.78 0.07
C LYS A 75 7.37 -9.50 -0.21
N GLY A 76 6.60 -9.24 0.84
CA GLY A 76 5.17 -8.92 0.74
C GLY A 76 4.44 -9.26 2.04
N TRP A 77 3.12 -9.27 1.98
CA TRP A 77 2.26 -9.68 3.08
C TRP A 77 1.38 -10.84 2.65
N TYR A 78 1.16 -11.77 3.57
CA TYR A 78 0.25 -12.88 3.43
C TYR A 78 -0.78 -12.76 4.56
N ALA A 79 -2.06 -12.89 4.23
CA ALA A 79 -3.13 -12.95 5.22
C ALA A 79 -3.91 -14.24 4.99
N ASP A 80 -4.11 -15.00 6.05
CA ASP A 80 -4.67 -16.35 6.01
C ASP A 80 -6.01 -16.34 6.75
N VAL A 81 -7.09 -16.75 6.09
CA VAL A 81 -8.39 -16.90 6.74
C VAL A 81 -8.32 -18.11 7.68
N ALA A 82 -8.54 -17.84 8.96
CA ALA A 82 -8.36 -18.81 10.01
C ALA A 82 -9.45 -18.67 11.08
N ARG A 83 -9.67 -19.71 11.88
CA ARG A 83 -10.41 -19.52 13.14
C ARG A 83 -9.60 -18.64 14.10
N PRO A 84 -10.27 -17.90 15.01
CA PRO A 84 -9.56 -17.14 16.03
C PRO A 84 -8.58 -18.02 16.81
N ALA A 85 -7.35 -17.53 16.94
CA ALA A 85 -6.25 -18.27 17.52
C ALA A 85 -6.47 -18.53 19.02
N ARG A 86 -6.13 -19.73 19.45
CA ARG A 86 -6.09 -20.15 20.85
C ARG A 86 -4.68 -19.88 21.37
N ILE A 87 -4.54 -18.88 22.24
CA ILE A 87 -3.24 -18.39 22.72
C ILE A 87 -3.10 -18.65 24.23
N THR A 88 -2.08 -19.40 24.62
CA THR A 88 -1.71 -19.66 26.02
C THR A 88 -0.47 -18.81 26.41
N ASN A 89 0.24 -19.19 27.48
CA ASN A 89 1.52 -18.56 27.80
C ASN A 89 2.65 -19.06 26.89
N ASP A 90 2.57 -20.32 26.48
CA ASP A 90 3.67 -21.03 25.82
C ASP A 90 3.36 -21.37 24.36
N ASP A 91 2.08 -21.42 23.99
CA ASP A 91 1.61 -21.92 22.69
C ASP A 91 0.61 -20.96 22.02
N ILE A 92 0.66 -20.93 20.69
CA ILE A 92 -0.42 -20.48 19.81
C ILE A 92 -0.90 -21.71 19.03
N GLU A 93 -2.21 -21.91 18.95
CA GLU A 93 -2.83 -22.87 18.04
C GLU A 93 -3.90 -22.18 17.20
N TRP A 94 -3.92 -22.43 15.90
CA TRP A 94 -4.89 -21.81 14.98
C TRP A 94 -5.24 -22.77 13.85
N ASP A 95 -6.48 -22.66 13.35
CA ASP A 95 -7.03 -23.55 12.34
C ASP A 95 -7.17 -22.80 11.02
N ASP A 96 -6.48 -23.29 9.99
CA ASP A 96 -6.50 -22.79 8.61
C ASP A 96 -7.83 -23.09 7.92
N LEU A 97 -8.34 -22.12 7.15
CA LEU A 97 -9.57 -22.26 6.37
C LEU A 97 -9.33 -22.03 4.87
N ALA A 98 -8.12 -22.31 4.38
CA ALA A 98 -7.69 -22.33 2.97
C ALA A 98 -7.75 -21.00 2.18
N LEU A 99 -8.60 -20.04 2.52
CA LEU A 99 -8.72 -18.79 1.76
C LEU A 99 -7.65 -17.79 2.18
N ASP A 100 -6.83 -17.33 1.24
CA ASP A 100 -5.75 -16.40 1.58
C ASP A 100 -5.71 -15.17 0.67
N ILE A 101 -4.97 -14.15 1.12
CA ILE A 101 -4.61 -12.99 0.32
C ILE A 101 -3.10 -12.80 0.37
N TRP A 102 -2.48 -12.72 -0.79
CA TRP A 102 -1.13 -12.21 -0.95
C TRP A 102 -1.17 -10.75 -1.38
N MET A 103 -0.32 -9.89 -0.79
CA MET A 103 -0.10 -8.51 -1.22
C MET A 103 1.38 -8.28 -1.52
N ASN A 104 1.65 -7.84 -2.75
CA ASN A 104 2.98 -7.48 -3.20
C ASN A 104 3.42 -6.13 -2.61
N PRO A 105 4.74 -5.84 -2.56
CA PRO A 105 5.25 -4.54 -2.14
C PRO A 105 4.76 -3.37 -3.00
N ASP A 106 4.42 -3.62 -4.27
CA ASP A 106 3.82 -2.64 -5.16
C ASP A 106 2.34 -2.33 -4.82
N GLY A 107 1.73 -3.06 -3.88
CA GLY A 107 0.37 -2.89 -3.43
C GLY A 107 -0.68 -3.68 -4.19
N THR A 108 -0.29 -4.49 -5.17
CA THR A 108 -1.21 -5.41 -5.85
C THR A 108 -1.56 -6.58 -4.93
N MET A 109 -2.82 -7.01 -4.96
CA MET A 109 -3.32 -8.13 -4.16
C MET A 109 -3.76 -9.31 -5.05
N LEU A 110 -3.53 -10.52 -4.57
CA LEU A 110 -3.99 -11.77 -5.16
C LEU A 110 -4.81 -12.51 -4.10
N ILE A 111 -6.04 -12.91 -4.44
CA ILE A 111 -6.78 -13.89 -3.65
C ILE A 111 -6.28 -15.27 -4.06
N LEU A 112 -6.03 -16.13 -3.10
CA LEU A 112 -5.49 -17.46 -3.31
C LEU A 112 -6.52 -18.50 -2.86
N ASP A 113 -6.50 -19.65 -3.53
CA ASP A 113 -7.20 -20.87 -3.11
C ASP A 113 -8.74 -20.69 -2.93
N GLU A 114 -9.35 -19.79 -3.72
CA GLU A 114 -10.81 -19.56 -3.72
C GLU A 114 -11.61 -20.84 -3.97
N ASP A 115 -11.19 -21.65 -4.95
CA ASP A 115 -11.88 -22.91 -5.28
C ASP A 115 -11.79 -23.94 -4.14
N GLU A 116 -10.65 -23.99 -3.44
CA GLU A 116 -10.45 -24.87 -2.29
C GLU A 116 -11.34 -24.42 -1.13
N PHE A 117 -11.39 -23.11 -0.87
CA PHE A 117 -12.30 -22.55 0.13
C PHE A 117 -13.76 -22.80 -0.23
N GLU A 118 -14.17 -22.67 -1.49
CA GLU A 118 -15.55 -22.95 -1.90
C GLU A 118 -15.94 -24.42 -1.68
N ALA A 119 -15.00 -25.36 -1.84
CA ALA A 119 -15.22 -26.75 -1.48
C ALA A 119 -15.35 -26.92 0.03
N LEU A 120 -14.41 -26.36 0.80
CA LEU A 120 -14.38 -26.41 2.26
C LEU A 120 -15.63 -25.75 2.89
N ALA A 121 -16.07 -24.61 2.37
CA ALA A 121 -17.20 -23.85 2.89
C ALA A 121 -18.53 -24.63 2.85
N ARG A 122 -18.65 -25.66 2.00
CA ARG A 122 -19.82 -26.55 1.98
C ARG A 122 -19.82 -27.56 3.13
N GLU A 123 -18.66 -27.83 3.70
CA GLU A 123 -18.47 -28.76 4.83
C GLU A 123 -18.47 -28.03 6.18
N LEU A 124 -18.12 -26.73 6.20
CA LEU A 124 -18.10 -25.92 7.41
C LEU A 124 -19.51 -25.61 7.94
N PRO A 125 -19.65 -25.40 9.26
CA PRO A 125 -20.88 -24.82 9.81
C PRO A 125 -21.20 -23.47 9.15
N PRO A 126 -22.47 -23.17 8.82
CA PRO A 126 -22.82 -21.98 8.04
C PRO A 126 -22.33 -20.64 8.63
N ASN A 127 -22.30 -20.52 9.96
CA ASN A 127 -21.80 -19.34 10.66
C ASN A 127 -20.29 -19.16 10.52
N GLU A 128 -19.52 -20.25 10.47
CA GLU A 128 -18.07 -20.19 10.28
C GLU A 128 -17.74 -19.83 8.84
N ALA A 129 -18.41 -20.46 7.86
CA ALA A 129 -18.26 -20.13 6.45
C ALA A 129 -18.60 -18.65 6.18
N ALA A 130 -19.66 -18.13 6.81
CA ALA A 130 -20.01 -16.71 6.71
C ALA A 130 -18.95 -15.79 7.34
N SER A 131 -18.38 -16.19 8.48
CA SER A 131 -17.33 -15.40 9.16
C SER A 131 -16.02 -15.37 8.36
N ALA A 132 -15.63 -16.51 7.78
CA ALA A 132 -14.49 -16.65 6.87
C ALA A 132 -14.67 -15.83 5.58
N ARG A 133 -15.86 -15.80 4.98
CA ARG A 133 -16.14 -14.91 3.83
C ARG A 133 -16.09 -13.44 4.22
N GLY A 134 -16.62 -13.10 5.40
CA GLY A 134 -16.65 -11.74 5.90
C GLY A 134 -15.26 -11.18 6.24
N SER A 135 -14.29 -12.02 6.60
CA SER A 135 -12.93 -11.58 6.93
C SER A 135 -12.15 -11.10 5.72
N VAL A 136 -12.45 -11.53 4.50
CA VAL A 136 -11.74 -11.12 3.27
C VAL A 136 -11.70 -9.60 3.13
N ALA A 137 -12.82 -8.91 3.36
CA ALA A 137 -12.86 -7.45 3.28
C ALA A 137 -12.00 -6.80 4.38
N LEU A 138 -12.07 -7.33 5.60
CA LEU A 138 -11.28 -6.83 6.74
C LEU A 138 -9.77 -7.06 6.54
N MET A 139 -9.39 -8.20 5.97
CA MET A 139 -8.01 -8.53 5.61
C MET A 139 -7.47 -7.56 4.58
N ARG A 140 -8.25 -7.26 3.53
CA ARG A 140 -7.85 -6.28 2.52
C ARG A 140 -7.63 -4.90 3.13
N ASP A 141 -8.56 -4.44 3.96
CA ASP A 141 -8.45 -3.14 4.62
C ASP A 141 -7.19 -3.07 5.51
N GLU A 142 -6.91 -4.13 6.28
CA GLU A 142 -5.73 -4.18 7.14
C GLU A 142 -4.44 -4.27 6.33
N LEU A 143 -4.38 -5.13 5.30
CA LEU A 143 -3.25 -5.21 4.38
C LEU A 143 -2.96 -3.84 3.74
N GLN A 144 -4.00 -3.12 3.33
CA GLN A 144 -3.87 -1.78 2.78
C GLN A 144 -3.26 -0.78 3.79
N ILE A 145 -3.62 -0.88 5.08
CA ILE A 145 -3.01 -0.06 6.14
C ILE A 145 -1.52 -0.38 6.28
N HIS A 146 -1.14 -1.66 6.29
CA HIS A 146 0.25 -2.09 6.37
C HIS A 146 1.06 -1.60 5.15
N TRP A 147 0.51 -1.74 3.96
CA TRP A 147 1.14 -1.26 2.74
C TRP A 147 1.29 0.27 2.72
N ARG A 148 0.27 1.05 3.11
CA ARG A 148 0.37 2.51 3.19
C ARG A 148 1.51 2.95 4.11
N ARG A 149 1.69 2.29 5.25
CA ARG A 149 2.81 2.55 6.17
C ARG A 149 4.16 2.28 5.50
N PHE A 150 4.30 1.13 4.85
CA PHE A 150 5.51 0.78 4.09
C PHE A 150 5.80 1.81 2.98
N ALA A 151 4.80 2.16 2.18
CA ALA A 151 4.94 3.13 1.09
C ALA A 151 5.37 4.51 1.63
N ASN A 152 4.75 4.97 2.72
CA ASN A 152 5.12 6.22 3.38
C ASN A 152 6.56 6.20 3.90
N ASP A 153 7.00 5.10 4.51
CA ASP A 153 8.39 4.97 4.97
C ASP A 153 9.38 5.00 3.81
N ALA A 154 9.07 4.31 2.71
CA ALA A 154 9.88 4.34 1.50
C ALA A 154 9.96 5.75 0.89
N ILE A 155 8.83 6.45 0.79
CA ILE A 155 8.75 7.84 0.29
C ILE A 155 9.55 8.78 1.20
N ALA A 156 9.32 8.72 2.52
CA ALA A 156 10.01 9.56 3.49
C ALA A 156 11.52 9.35 3.44
N HIS A 157 11.96 8.09 3.35
CA HIS A 157 13.36 7.74 3.24
C HIS A 157 13.99 8.26 1.94
N ALA A 158 13.30 8.09 0.81
CA ALA A 158 13.78 8.55 -0.49
C ALA A 158 13.87 10.09 -0.59
N LEU A 159 12.92 10.82 0.00
CA LEU A 159 12.91 12.28 0.05
C LEU A 159 13.98 12.80 1.01
N THR A 160 14.03 12.27 2.23
CA THR A 160 14.98 12.71 3.27
C THR A 160 16.43 12.51 2.83
N ARG A 161 16.76 11.37 2.19
CA ARG A 161 18.11 11.14 1.65
C ARG A 161 18.54 12.16 0.59
N ARG A 162 17.59 12.75 -0.12
CA ARG A 162 17.85 13.78 -1.15
C ARG A 162 17.72 15.20 -0.61
N GLY A 163 17.28 15.37 0.64
CA GLY A 163 16.90 16.68 1.18
C GLY A 163 15.72 17.30 0.44
N TRP A 164 14.86 16.47 -0.17
CA TRP A 164 13.73 16.93 -0.97
C TRP A 164 12.45 17.09 -0.15
N THR A 165 11.65 18.04 -0.59
CA THR A 165 10.33 18.35 -0.05
C THR A 165 9.21 17.98 -1.02
N LEU A 166 8.01 17.78 -0.49
CA LEU A 166 6.83 17.25 -1.17
C LEU A 166 5.61 18.14 -0.91
N GLY A 167 4.78 18.31 -1.93
CA GLY A 167 3.46 18.91 -1.82
C GLY A 167 2.41 18.27 -2.73
N THR A 168 1.13 18.40 -2.37
CA THR A 168 0.02 17.74 -3.09
C THR A 168 -0.99 18.73 -3.68
N ALA A 169 -1.49 18.46 -4.89
CA ALA A 169 -2.60 19.16 -5.53
C ALA A 169 -3.79 18.21 -5.73
N GLU A 170 -4.83 18.37 -4.94
CA GLU A 170 -5.91 17.39 -4.86
C GLU A 170 -7.24 17.95 -5.37
N SER A 171 -7.95 17.17 -6.19
CA SER A 171 -9.31 17.47 -6.61
C SER A 171 -10.26 16.38 -6.10
N CYS A 172 -10.40 15.25 -6.80
CA CYS A 172 -11.38 14.22 -6.45
C CYS A 172 -11.13 13.58 -5.07
N THR A 173 -9.88 13.44 -4.66
CA THR A 173 -9.46 12.88 -3.36
C THR A 173 -9.76 13.81 -2.18
N GLY A 174 -9.79 15.13 -2.40
CA GLY A 174 -10.23 16.11 -1.42
C GLY A 174 -9.33 16.22 -0.18
N GLY A 175 -8.02 15.94 -0.29
CA GLY A 175 -7.05 16.02 0.81
C GLY A 175 -6.55 14.65 1.30
N LEU A 176 -7.08 13.55 0.77
CA LEU A 176 -6.78 12.20 1.22
C LEU A 176 -5.31 11.77 0.95
N ILE A 177 -4.68 12.31 -0.10
CA ILE A 177 -3.25 12.03 -0.35
C ILE A 177 -2.39 12.68 0.73
N GLY A 178 -2.68 13.95 1.04
CA GLY A 178 -2.03 14.65 2.15
C GLY A 178 -2.25 13.94 3.49
N ASP A 179 -3.49 13.55 3.78
CA ASP A 179 -3.88 12.79 4.97
C ASP A 179 -3.00 11.53 5.14
N PHE A 180 -2.94 10.70 4.10
CA PHE A 180 -2.12 9.48 4.10
C PHE A 180 -0.63 9.77 4.28
N ILE A 181 -0.08 10.80 3.63
CA ILE A 181 1.33 11.18 3.82
C ILE A 181 1.59 11.58 5.28
N THR A 182 0.64 12.30 5.90
CA THR A 182 0.78 12.82 7.26
C THR A 182 0.56 11.79 8.37
N ASP A 183 -0.07 10.64 8.06
CA ASP A 183 -0.20 9.51 8.99
C ASP A 183 1.16 8.98 9.48
N ARG A 184 2.24 9.23 8.72
CA ARG A 184 3.60 8.90 9.15
C ARG A 184 4.12 9.96 10.13
N PRO A 185 4.51 9.57 11.36
CA PRO A 185 5.19 10.47 12.29
C PRO A 185 6.47 11.07 11.68
N GLY A 186 6.68 12.37 11.88
CA GLY A 186 7.82 13.10 11.31
C GLY A 186 7.65 13.49 9.84
N SER A 187 6.48 13.30 9.24
CA SER A 187 6.18 13.75 7.88
C SER A 187 6.44 15.24 7.64
N SER A 188 6.40 16.07 8.68
CA SER A 188 6.74 17.50 8.62
C SER A 188 8.17 17.80 8.14
N THR A 189 9.08 16.83 8.13
CA THR A 189 10.44 17.04 7.63
C THR A 189 10.51 17.08 6.10
N TYR A 190 9.51 16.54 5.40
CA TYR A 190 9.51 16.49 3.93
C TYR A 190 8.18 16.95 3.32
N PHE A 191 7.05 16.86 4.01
CA PHE A 191 5.75 17.28 3.48
C PHE A 191 5.43 18.72 3.89
N MET A 192 5.41 19.65 2.92
CA MET A 192 5.22 21.08 3.18
C MET A 192 3.76 21.53 3.13
N GLY A 193 2.88 20.73 2.53
CA GLY A 193 1.45 21.01 2.48
C GLY A 193 0.81 20.65 1.15
N GLY A 194 -0.41 21.12 0.95
CA GLY A 194 -1.15 20.84 -0.27
C GLY A 194 -2.22 21.88 -0.61
N VAL A 195 -2.72 21.79 -1.83
CA VAL A 195 -3.78 22.64 -2.38
C VAL A 195 -4.94 21.76 -2.80
N ILE A 196 -6.09 21.94 -2.16
CA ILE A 196 -7.34 21.31 -2.61
C ILE A 196 -7.94 22.18 -3.73
N ALA A 197 -7.65 21.82 -4.98
CA ALA A 197 -8.08 22.52 -6.18
C ALA A 197 -9.32 21.87 -6.82
N TYR A 198 -10.44 21.83 -6.08
CA TYR A 198 -11.66 21.14 -6.52
C TYR A 198 -12.27 21.77 -7.78
N SER A 199 -12.32 23.11 -7.87
CA SER A 199 -12.88 23.83 -9.02
C SER A 199 -11.83 24.23 -10.06
N ASN A 200 -12.26 24.40 -11.31
CA ASN A 200 -11.41 24.90 -12.40
C ASN A 200 -10.80 26.29 -12.10
N ALA A 201 -11.52 27.13 -11.35
CA ALA A 201 -11.01 28.44 -10.94
C ALA A 201 -9.83 28.32 -9.97
N ILE A 202 -9.89 27.37 -9.01
CA ILE A 202 -8.76 27.13 -8.09
C ILE A 202 -7.60 26.47 -8.83
N LYS A 203 -7.85 25.51 -9.74
CA LYS A 203 -6.81 24.91 -10.59
C LYS A 203 -6.02 26.00 -11.35
N GLN A 204 -6.70 26.98 -11.94
CA GLN A 204 -6.03 28.09 -12.63
C GLN A 204 -5.31 29.03 -11.66
N ARG A 205 -6.00 29.54 -10.63
CA ARG A 205 -5.47 30.59 -9.76
C ARG A 205 -4.35 30.11 -8.85
N ALA A 206 -4.48 28.91 -8.27
CA ALA A 206 -3.55 28.41 -7.27
C ALA A 206 -2.44 27.54 -7.87
N LEU A 207 -2.72 26.85 -8.98
CA LEU A 207 -1.79 25.88 -9.59
C LEU A 207 -1.35 26.28 -11.00
N GLY A 208 -1.83 27.40 -11.55
CA GLY A 208 -1.42 27.86 -12.88
C GLY A 208 -1.85 26.94 -14.02
N VAL A 209 -2.83 26.05 -13.81
CA VAL A 209 -3.40 25.22 -14.89
C VAL A 209 -3.94 26.16 -15.97
N ARG A 210 -3.61 25.91 -17.23
CA ARG A 210 -3.97 26.80 -18.34
C ARG A 210 -5.46 26.66 -18.66
N GLU A 211 -6.10 27.79 -18.95
CA GLU A 211 -7.48 27.80 -19.46
C GLU A 211 -7.62 26.95 -20.73
N ALA A 212 -6.62 27.01 -21.63
CA ALA A 212 -6.59 26.20 -22.84
C ALA A 212 -6.63 24.69 -22.55
N THR A 213 -5.90 24.22 -21.54
CA THR A 213 -5.89 22.81 -21.11
C THR A 213 -7.27 22.39 -20.62
N LEU A 214 -7.91 23.21 -19.77
CA LEU A 214 -9.25 22.94 -19.27
C LEU A 214 -10.31 22.95 -20.38
N ARG A 215 -10.18 23.83 -21.38
CA ARG A 215 -11.10 23.89 -22.52
C ARG A 215 -10.93 22.73 -23.50
N GLN A 216 -9.70 22.33 -23.80
CA GLN A 216 -9.39 21.32 -24.82
C GLN A 216 -9.48 19.90 -24.28
N HIS A 217 -8.94 19.66 -23.08
CA HIS A 217 -8.81 18.33 -22.50
C HIS A 217 -9.75 18.11 -21.31
N GLY A 218 -10.28 19.18 -20.70
CA GLY A 218 -11.07 19.09 -19.48
C GLY A 218 -10.21 18.89 -18.22
N ALA A 219 -10.84 19.07 -17.05
CA ALA A 219 -10.16 18.97 -15.75
C ALA A 219 -9.72 17.54 -15.39
N VAL A 220 -10.36 16.53 -15.97
CA VAL A 220 -10.01 15.11 -15.80
C VAL A 220 -9.28 14.67 -17.06
N SER A 221 -7.97 14.90 -17.05
CA SER A 221 -7.06 14.62 -18.17
C SER A 221 -5.62 14.55 -17.65
N GLU A 222 -4.76 13.90 -18.44
CA GLU A 222 -3.32 13.82 -18.20
C GLU A 222 -2.67 15.21 -18.15
N GLN A 223 -3.04 16.10 -19.09
CA GLN A 223 -2.50 17.45 -19.21
C GLN A 223 -2.83 18.28 -17.96
N CYS A 224 -4.06 18.18 -17.47
CA CYS A 224 -4.48 18.87 -16.25
C CYS A 224 -3.73 18.32 -15.03
N ALA A 225 -3.55 17.00 -14.91
CA ALA A 225 -2.80 16.39 -13.82
C ALA A 225 -1.32 16.88 -13.81
N LEU A 226 -0.62 16.86 -14.94
CA LEU A 226 0.76 17.38 -15.00
C LEU A 226 0.85 18.87 -14.65
N GLU A 227 -0.05 19.69 -15.17
CA GLU A 227 -0.07 21.11 -14.84
C GLU A 227 -0.37 21.34 -13.36
N MET A 228 -1.26 20.56 -12.74
CA MET A 228 -1.50 20.61 -11.29
C MET A 228 -0.26 20.19 -10.49
N ALA A 229 0.46 19.14 -10.90
CA ALA A 229 1.67 18.66 -10.23
C ALA A 229 2.81 19.69 -10.32
N ARG A 230 3.05 20.29 -11.49
CA ARG A 230 4.01 21.40 -11.66
C ARG A 230 3.58 22.62 -10.85
N GLY A 231 2.29 22.92 -10.89
CA GLY A 231 1.67 24.04 -10.19
C GLY A 231 1.92 24.00 -8.69
N VAL A 232 1.71 22.85 -8.04
CA VAL A 232 1.90 22.74 -6.59
C VAL A 232 3.37 22.85 -6.20
N ARG A 233 4.30 22.32 -7.02
CA ARG A 233 5.74 22.54 -6.81
C ARG A 233 6.09 24.00 -6.75
N HIS A 234 5.62 24.75 -7.75
CA HIS A 234 5.88 26.18 -7.83
C HIS A 234 5.20 26.95 -6.70
N ALA A 235 3.92 26.66 -6.43
CA ALA A 235 3.14 27.38 -5.43
C ALA A 235 3.64 27.19 -3.99
N LEU A 236 4.15 25.99 -3.66
CA LEU A 236 4.67 25.67 -2.34
C LEU A 236 6.20 25.77 -2.23
N GLY A 237 6.90 25.97 -3.34
CA GLY A 237 8.36 25.96 -3.37
C GLY A 237 8.97 24.60 -3.00
N VAL A 238 8.32 23.50 -3.41
CA VAL A 238 8.74 22.12 -3.09
C VAL A 238 9.42 21.42 -4.26
N ASP A 239 10.25 20.43 -3.94
CA ASP A 239 10.99 19.66 -4.95
C ASP A 239 10.06 18.72 -5.72
N VAL A 240 9.11 18.07 -5.05
CA VAL A 240 8.21 17.07 -5.64
C VAL A 240 6.75 17.52 -5.50
N GLY A 241 6.01 17.45 -6.59
CA GLY A 241 4.57 17.72 -6.62
C GLY A 241 3.81 16.50 -7.07
N VAL A 242 2.81 16.10 -6.29
CA VAL A 242 1.85 15.06 -6.65
C VAL A 242 0.49 15.71 -6.88
N SER A 243 -0.26 15.22 -7.86
CA SER A 243 -1.61 15.71 -8.13
C SER A 243 -2.59 14.58 -8.38
N ALA A 244 -3.87 14.83 -8.10
CA ALA A 244 -4.96 13.92 -8.45
C ALA A 244 -6.19 14.68 -8.94
N THR A 245 -6.72 14.26 -10.09
CA THR A 245 -7.97 14.75 -10.67
C THR A 245 -8.78 13.60 -11.26
N GLY A 246 -10.11 13.65 -11.16
CA GLY A 246 -10.93 12.49 -11.51
C GLY A 246 -12.41 12.67 -11.26
N ILE A 247 -13.18 11.65 -11.63
CA ILE A 247 -14.63 11.58 -11.48
C ILE A 247 -14.94 10.53 -10.43
N ALA A 248 -15.06 10.94 -9.16
CA ALA A 248 -15.29 9.98 -8.07
C ALA A 248 -16.69 9.34 -8.13
N GLY A 249 -17.68 9.96 -8.78
CA GLY A 249 -19.06 9.48 -8.84
C GLY A 249 -19.96 9.95 -7.68
N PRO A 250 -21.22 9.50 -7.62
CA PRO A 250 -21.84 8.53 -8.54
C PRO A 250 -22.17 9.14 -9.92
N ASP A 251 -22.24 10.47 -10.02
CA ASP A 251 -22.54 11.19 -11.26
C ASP A 251 -21.29 11.86 -11.85
N GLY A 252 -21.45 12.52 -13.01
CA GLY A 252 -20.44 13.35 -13.64
C GLY A 252 -19.56 12.63 -14.66
N GLY A 253 -19.80 11.33 -14.89
CA GLY A 253 -19.19 10.57 -15.98
C GLY A 253 -19.87 10.78 -17.33
N SER A 254 -19.18 10.40 -18.39
CA SER A 254 -19.67 10.26 -19.75
C SER A 254 -19.18 8.95 -20.36
N ALA A 255 -19.61 8.62 -21.59
CA ALA A 255 -19.10 7.44 -22.31
C ALA A 255 -17.57 7.48 -22.49
N ASP A 256 -17.02 8.66 -22.79
CA ASP A 256 -15.57 8.84 -22.99
C ASP A 256 -14.79 9.00 -21.67
N LYS A 257 -15.46 9.46 -20.61
CA LYS A 257 -14.86 9.72 -19.29
C LYS A 257 -15.75 9.14 -18.19
N PRO A 258 -15.71 7.81 -17.97
CA PRO A 258 -16.61 7.15 -17.04
C PRO A 258 -16.36 7.60 -15.60
N VAL A 259 -17.35 7.35 -14.73
CA VAL A 259 -17.14 7.39 -13.28
C VAL A 259 -16.01 6.43 -12.91
N GLY A 260 -15.19 6.84 -11.95
CA GLY A 260 -13.98 6.12 -11.54
C GLY A 260 -12.74 6.52 -12.34
N LEU A 261 -12.87 7.22 -13.48
CA LEU A 261 -11.72 7.72 -14.23
C LEU A 261 -10.96 8.77 -13.41
N THR A 262 -9.68 8.48 -13.14
CA THR A 262 -8.78 9.37 -12.40
C THR A 262 -7.41 9.43 -13.08
N TYR A 263 -6.73 10.56 -12.90
CA TYR A 263 -5.36 10.81 -13.29
C TYR A 263 -4.57 11.25 -12.07
N VAL A 264 -3.41 10.62 -11.86
CA VAL A 264 -2.42 11.01 -10.87
C VAL A 264 -1.18 11.49 -11.61
N GLY A 265 -0.76 12.72 -11.33
CA GLY A 265 0.45 13.30 -11.95
C GLY A 265 1.54 13.56 -10.93
N ILE A 266 2.80 13.31 -11.32
CA ILE A 266 4.00 13.64 -10.55
C ILE A 266 4.87 14.58 -11.37
N SER A 267 5.41 15.60 -10.70
CA SER A 267 6.49 16.43 -11.21
C SER A 267 7.61 16.47 -10.17
N SER A 268 8.87 16.33 -10.61
CA SER A 268 10.04 16.27 -9.71
C SER A 268 11.32 16.64 -10.48
N PRO A 269 12.50 16.71 -9.82
CA PRO A 269 13.78 16.80 -10.51
C PRO A 269 14.15 15.56 -11.33
N LEU A 270 13.53 14.40 -11.06
CA LEU A 270 13.73 13.15 -11.83
C LEU A 270 12.93 13.11 -13.14
N GLY A 271 12.13 14.14 -13.40
CA GLY A 271 11.16 14.15 -14.48
C GLY A 271 9.73 14.06 -13.98
N GLU A 272 8.85 13.73 -14.91
CA GLU A 272 7.41 13.80 -14.73
C GLU A 272 6.75 12.52 -15.22
N GLN A 273 5.68 12.13 -14.53
CA GLN A 273 4.96 10.91 -14.82
C GLN A 273 3.47 11.13 -14.60
N VAL A 274 2.62 10.49 -15.39
CA VAL A 274 1.19 10.39 -15.13
C VAL A 274 0.76 8.95 -15.22
N GLU A 275 -0.13 8.59 -14.31
CA GLU A 275 -0.89 7.35 -14.38
C GLU A 275 -2.38 7.67 -14.43
N HIS A 276 -3.15 6.84 -15.14
CA HIS A 276 -4.61 6.92 -15.13
C HIS A 276 -5.22 5.57 -14.79
N ASN A 277 -6.37 5.60 -14.14
CA ASN A 277 -7.11 4.41 -13.72
C ASN A 277 -8.60 4.63 -13.89
N VAL A 278 -9.35 3.54 -14.09
CA VAL A 278 -10.82 3.53 -14.06
C VAL A 278 -11.26 2.57 -12.96
N TRP A 279 -11.65 3.15 -11.82
CA TRP A 279 -12.10 2.40 -10.65
C TRP A 279 -13.57 2.01 -10.76
N SER A 280 -13.94 0.85 -10.22
CA SER A 280 -15.32 0.33 -10.22
C SER A 280 -15.99 0.39 -8.85
N HIS A 281 -15.49 1.24 -7.95
CA HIS A 281 -16.02 1.38 -6.60
C HIS A 281 -17.08 2.49 -6.51
N ASP A 282 -17.64 2.64 -5.31
CA ASP A 282 -18.44 3.81 -4.97
C ASP A 282 -17.56 5.07 -4.84
N ARG A 283 -18.19 6.21 -4.51
CA ARG A 283 -17.48 7.48 -4.38
C ARG A 283 -16.33 7.41 -3.37
N ALA A 284 -16.52 6.74 -2.24
CA ALA A 284 -15.50 6.64 -1.21
C ALA A 284 -14.34 5.75 -1.66
N GLY A 285 -14.63 4.57 -2.20
CA GLY A 285 -13.64 3.64 -2.73
C GLY A 285 -12.84 4.23 -3.90
N ASN A 286 -13.48 4.95 -4.82
CA ASN A 286 -12.78 5.60 -5.94
C ASN A 286 -11.79 6.66 -5.43
N LYS A 287 -12.14 7.40 -4.37
CA LYS A 287 -11.22 8.35 -3.73
C LYS A 287 -10.05 7.65 -3.07
N GLN A 288 -10.30 6.60 -2.30
CA GLN A 288 -9.26 5.83 -1.62
C GLN A 288 -8.29 5.19 -2.61
N ALA A 289 -8.81 4.48 -3.61
CA ALA A 289 -8.00 3.86 -4.66
C ALA A 289 -7.15 4.88 -5.44
N THR A 290 -7.67 6.09 -5.67
CA THR A 290 -6.90 7.18 -6.29
C THR A 290 -5.76 7.67 -5.39
N ALA A 291 -6.00 7.79 -4.09
CA ALA A 291 -4.96 8.19 -3.14
C ALA A 291 -3.89 7.11 -2.96
N ASP A 292 -4.29 5.84 -2.95
CA ASP A 292 -3.37 4.69 -2.96
C ASP A 292 -2.53 4.66 -4.24
N ALA A 293 -3.15 4.86 -5.41
CA ALA A 293 -2.41 4.98 -6.67
C ALA A 293 -1.39 6.13 -6.65
N ALA A 294 -1.70 7.24 -5.97
CA ALA A 294 -0.76 8.35 -5.81
C ALA A 294 0.46 8.00 -4.95
N LEU A 295 0.26 7.30 -3.82
CA LEU A 295 1.37 6.77 -3.00
C LEU A 295 2.22 5.78 -3.78
N ARG A 296 1.59 4.84 -4.49
CA ARG A 296 2.28 3.82 -5.30
C ARG A 296 3.13 4.47 -6.39
N LEU A 297 2.55 5.37 -7.16
CA LEU A 297 3.25 6.09 -8.23
C LEU A 297 4.43 6.89 -7.67
N LEU A 298 4.23 7.59 -6.54
CA LEU A 298 5.29 8.38 -5.91
C LEU A 298 6.43 7.50 -5.39
N MET A 299 6.10 6.41 -4.71
CA MET A 299 7.08 5.45 -4.21
C MET A 299 7.94 4.90 -5.36
N HIS A 300 7.32 4.43 -6.45
CA HIS A 300 8.05 3.90 -7.61
C HIS A 300 8.89 4.97 -8.32
N HIS A 301 8.32 6.16 -8.53
CA HIS A 301 8.99 7.29 -9.18
C HIS A 301 10.28 7.69 -8.44
N LEU A 302 10.24 7.69 -7.10
CA LEU A 302 11.39 7.97 -6.25
C LEU A 302 12.38 6.80 -6.13
N ALA A 303 11.90 5.56 -6.25
CA ALA A 303 12.70 4.35 -6.14
C ALA A 303 13.53 4.06 -7.39
N ALA A 304 12.96 4.22 -8.59
CA ALA A 304 13.63 3.97 -9.87
C ALA A 304 14.94 4.76 -10.08
N HIS A 305 15.19 5.75 -9.24
CA HIS A 305 16.35 6.65 -9.30
C HIS A 305 17.21 6.61 -8.04
N LEU A 306 17.06 5.59 -7.18
CA LEU A 306 17.96 5.35 -6.04
C LEU A 306 19.22 4.58 -6.43
N ASP A 307 19.13 3.74 -7.47
CA ASP A 307 20.25 2.89 -7.92
C ASP A 307 21.16 3.59 -8.97
N ALA A 308 20.86 4.84 -9.33
CA ALA A 308 21.49 5.55 -10.44
C ALA A 308 22.63 6.52 -10.04
N HIS A 309 23.16 6.46 -8.81
CA HIS A 309 24.34 7.26 -8.43
C HIS A 309 25.54 6.39 -8.04
N PRO A 310 26.57 6.32 -8.91
CA PRO A 310 27.89 5.85 -8.52
C PRO A 310 28.61 6.90 -7.66
N SER A 311 29.23 6.41 -6.60
CA SER A 311 30.40 6.93 -5.84
C SER A 311 30.78 8.41 -5.97
N ALA A 312 30.82 9.03 -4.79
CA ALA A 312 31.36 10.34 -4.48
C ALA A 312 32.69 10.69 -5.18
N HIS A 313 32.78 11.97 -5.52
CA HIS A 313 33.95 12.71 -5.96
C HIS A 313 35.25 12.27 -5.26
N SER A 314 36.23 11.79 -6.05
CA SER A 314 37.62 11.82 -5.64
C SER A 314 38.10 13.28 -5.72
N GLU A 315 38.29 13.90 -4.56
CA GLU A 315 39.03 15.14 -4.45
C GLU A 315 40.46 14.94 -4.99
N SER A 316 40.81 15.75 -5.98
CA SER A 316 42.17 15.95 -6.45
C SER A 316 42.99 16.58 -5.32
N HIS A 317 43.92 15.83 -4.75
CA HIS A 317 45.05 16.42 -4.06
C HIS A 317 46.11 16.77 -5.11
N SER A 318 46.24 18.07 -5.38
CA SER A 318 47.47 18.65 -5.87
C SER A 318 48.52 18.54 -4.78
N SER A 319 49.70 18.03 -5.10
CA SER A 319 50.92 18.31 -4.34
C SER A 319 52.08 18.32 -5.32
N ASP A 320 52.93 19.32 -5.12
CA ASP A 320 54.18 19.63 -5.82
C ASP A 320 55.16 18.45 -5.94
#